data_AF-A0A926YTK6-F1
#
_entry.id   AF-A0A926YTK6-F1
#
_cell.length_a   1.000
_cell.length_b   1.000
_cell.length_c   1.000
_cell.angle_alpha   90.00
_cell.angle_beta   90.00
_cell.angle_gamma   90.00
#
_symmetry.space_group_name_H-M   'P 1'
#
loop_
_entity.id
_entity.type
_entity.pdbx_description
1 polymer ?
#
loop_
_entity_poly.entity_id
_entity_poly.type
_entity_poly.pdbx_seq_one_letter_code
_entity_poly.pdbx_strand_id
1 'polypeptide(L)'
;MAELTTEQMLYLLYADSYSERGTVTKGTVKSHLPSEWQKQAQEICTALQTQELILQVDKEGKPTKREGRFSVTPQGKKALASSLAVTTYQFDSSKGQKVLNTLLACIKETSQDSPASKSQQEMSFAEFEQKFKQLYFEERKRQELRGVVAIHSKELCQKFMDATSISEEKLIQNFELLKSNGKIFSVIEKDNELIQWVE
;
A
#
# COMPACT_ATOMS: atom_id res chain seq x y z
N MET A 1 5.79 5.56 7.88
CA MET A 1 4.42 5.99 8.21
C MET A 1 4.29 5.96 9.73
N ALA A 2 3.48 6.83 10.33
CA ALA A 2 3.27 6.77 11.78
C ALA A 2 2.58 5.45 12.15
N GLU A 3 3.23 4.64 13.00
CA GLU A 3 2.62 3.43 13.55
C GLU A 3 1.60 3.83 14.60
N LEU A 4 0.35 3.44 14.38
CA LEU A 4 -0.72 3.67 15.33
C LEU A 4 -0.68 2.61 16.42
N THR A 5 -0.82 3.05 17.67
CA THR A 5 -1.15 2.13 18.76
C THR A 5 -2.56 1.59 18.56
N THR A 6 -2.90 0.47 19.23
CA THR A 6 -4.25 -0.11 19.17
C THR A 6 -5.31 0.90 19.57
N GLU A 7 -5.05 1.72 20.59
CA GLU A 7 -6.02 2.71 21.07
C GLU A 7 -6.22 3.83 20.04
N GLN A 8 -5.15 4.29 19.38
CA GLN A 8 -5.19 5.27 18.30
C GLN A 8 -5.93 4.74 17.07
N MET A 9 -5.66 3.49 16.68
CA MET A 9 -6.35 2.79 15.60
C MET A 9 -7.86 2.71 15.88
N LEU A 10 -8.25 2.28 17.08
CA LEU A 10 -9.65 2.19 17.47
C LEU A 10 -10.31 3.57 17.49
N TYR A 11 -9.63 4.59 18.03
CA TYR A 11 -10.15 5.95 18.04
C TYR A 11 -10.45 6.47 16.63
N LEU A 12 -9.53 6.26 15.67
CA LEU A 12 -9.74 6.63 14.27
C LEU A 12 -10.86 5.83 13.62
N LEU A 13 -10.95 4.52 13.89
CA LEU A 13 -12.01 3.67 13.35
C LEU A 13 -13.39 4.15 13.79
N TYR A 14 -13.56 4.44 15.08
CA TYR A 14 -14.83 4.95 15.62
C TYR A 14 -15.10 6.38 15.15
N ALA A 15 -14.08 7.22 15.02
CA ALA A 15 -14.23 8.56 14.48
C ALA A 15 -14.77 8.55 13.04
N ASP A 16 -14.23 7.68 12.17
CA ASP A 16 -14.68 7.59 10.78
C ASP A 16 -16.07 6.93 10.68
N SER A 17 -16.32 5.87 11.48
CA SER A 17 -17.58 5.12 11.46
C SER A 17 -18.78 5.93 11.98
N TYR A 18 -18.58 6.78 12.98
CA TYR A 18 -19.62 7.61 13.57
C TYR A 18 -19.61 9.06 13.06
N SER A 19 -18.90 9.33 11.96
CA SER A 19 -18.90 10.65 11.35
C SER A 19 -20.24 10.94 10.67
N GLU A 20 -20.96 11.94 11.18
CA GLU A 20 -22.15 12.48 10.56
C GLU A 20 -21.76 13.63 9.63
N ARG A 21 -22.10 13.52 8.34
CA ARG A 21 -21.70 14.51 7.31
C ARG A 21 -20.18 14.75 7.27
N GLY A 22 -19.40 13.70 7.51
CA GLY A 22 -17.93 13.75 7.47
C GLY A 22 -17.26 14.34 8.72
N THR A 23 -18.00 14.54 9.81
CA THR A 23 -17.45 15.12 11.05
C THR A 23 -18.00 14.42 12.29
N VAL A 24 -17.26 14.43 13.39
CA VAL A 24 -17.63 13.77 14.66
C VAL A 24 -17.18 14.60 15.86
N THR A 25 -17.76 14.36 17.04
CA THR A 25 -17.33 15.00 18.30
C THR A 25 -16.48 14.05 19.15
N LYS A 26 -15.61 14.62 20.01
CA LYS A 26 -14.82 13.84 20.97
C LYS A 26 -15.70 13.00 21.91
N GLY A 27 -16.85 13.55 22.31
CA GLY A 27 -17.82 12.87 23.17
C GLY A 27 -18.43 11.63 22.51
N THR A 28 -18.80 11.73 21.23
CA THR A 28 -19.34 10.61 20.44
C THR A 28 -18.33 9.47 20.31
N VAL A 29 -17.06 9.78 20.03
CA VAL A 29 -16.02 8.73 19.92
C VAL A 29 -15.76 8.11 21.29
N LYS A 30 -15.60 8.93 22.34
CA LYS A 30 -15.36 8.47 23.71
C LYS A 30 -16.44 7.51 24.20
N SER A 31 -17.73 7.77 23.94
CA SER A 31 -18.81 6.92 24.44
C SER A 31 -18.84 5.51 23.82
N HIS A 32 -18.20 5.32 22.67
CA HIS A 32 -18.18 4.04 21.95
C HIS A 32 -16.83 3.31 22.05
N LEU A 33 -15.80 3.94 22.62
CA LEU A 33 -14.55 3.26 22.91
C LEU A 33 -14.73 2.22 24.02
N PRO A 34 -13.92 1.13 24.02
CA PRO A 34 -13.82 0.23 25.15
C PRO A 34 -13.54 0.98 26.45
N SER A 35 -14.14 0.53 27.55
CA SER A 35 -14.15 1.24 28.84
C SER A 35 -12.74 1.62 29.35
N GLU A 36 -11.76 0.77 29.05
CA GLU A 36 -10.34 0.93 29.38
C GLU A 36 -9.75 2.19 28.73
N TRP A 37 -10.17 2.50 27.50
CA TRP A 37 -9.64 3.60 26.70
C TRP A 37 -10.45 4.90 26.81
N GLN A 38 -11.64 4.86 27.41
CA GLN A 38 -12.47 6.06 27.58
C GLN A 38 -11.78 7.13 28.45
N LYS A 39 -10.96 6.72 29.42
CA LYS A 39 -10.21 7.66 30.29
C LYS A 39 -9.09 8.38 29.53
N GLN A 40 -8.45 7.68 28.59
CA GLN A 40 -7.34 8.19 27.78
C GLN A 40 -7.79 8.86 26.48
N ALA A 41 -9.09 8.85 26.17
CA ALA A 41 -9.65 9.37 24.91
C ALA A 41 -9.18 10.80 24.57
N GLN A 42 -9.00 11.67 25.57
CA GLN A 42 -8.52 13.04 25.33
C GLN A 42 -7.04 13.09 24.94
N GLU A 43 -6.20 12.27 25.56
CA GLU A 43 -4.77 12.16 25.26
C GLU A 43 -4.58 11.56 23.87
N ILE A 44 -5.33 10.49 23.56
CA ILE A 44 -5.36 9.87 22.23
C ILE A 44 -5.78 10.89 21.16
N CYS A 45 -6.85 11.65 21.41
CA CYS A 45 -7.31 12.69 20.49
C CYS A 45 -6.23 13.75 20.24
N THR A 46 -5.57 14.21 21.30
CA THR A 46 -4.49 15.21 21.20
C THR A 46 -3.32 14.66 20.37
N ALA A 47 -2.89 13.43 20.65
CA ALA A 47 -1.80 12.78 19.92
C ALA A 47 -2.13 12.62 18.42
N LEU A 48 -3.34 12.18 18.08
CA LEU A 48 -3.80 12.06 16.69
C LEU A 48 -3.86 13.41 15.97
N GLN A 49 -4.20 14.48 16.68
CA GLN A 49 -4.21 15.83 16.13
C GLN A 49 -2.78 16.34 15.88
N THR A 50 -1.84 16.09 16.80
CA THR A 50 -0.42 16.43 16.62
C THR A 50 0.20 15.68 15.43
N GLN A 51 -0.24 14.45 15.17
CA GLN A 51 0.18 13.66 14.01
C GLN A 51 -0.55 14.03 12.70
N GLU A 52 -1.41 15.06 12.71
CA GLU A 52 -2.20 15.51 11.55
C GLU A 52 -3.15 14.44 10.97
N LEU A 53 -3.52 13.44 11.78
CA LEU A 53 -4.42 12.36 11.39
C LEU A 53 -5.89 12.75 11.55
N ILE A 54 -6.15 13.75 12.39
CA ILE A 54 -7.46 14.39 12.54
C ILE A 54 -7.31 15.91 12.47
N LEU A 55 -8.36 16.60 12.00
CA LEU A 55 -8.39 18.04 11.89
C LEU A 55 -9.66 18.60 12.54
N GLN A 56 -9.53 19.65 13.35
CA GLN A 56 -10.68 20.37 13.91
C GLN A 56 -11.44 21.08 12.79
N VAL A 57 -12.75 20.88 12.76
CA VAL A 57 -13.65 21.44 11.75
C VAL A 57 -14.91 22.00 12.39
N ASP A 58 -15.56 22.95 11.71
CA ASP A 58 -16.86 23.45 12.12
C ASP A 58 -18.01 22.51 11.71
N LYS A 59 -19.26 22.95 11.92
CA LYS A 59 -20.46 22.18 11.54
C LYS A 59 -20.62 22.01 10.03
N GLU A 60 -19.92 22.82 9.24
CA GLU A 60 -19.94 22.81 7.78
C GLU A 60 -18.74 22.04 7.20
N GLY A 61 -17.88 21.47 8.06
CA GLY A 61 -16.69 20.73 7.67
C GLY A 61 -15.49 21.59 7.31
N LYS A 62 -15.51 22.89 7.61
CA LYS A 62 -14.38 23.80 7.32
C LYS A 62 -13.37 23.78 8.46
N PRO A 63 -12.06 23.83 8.17
CA PRO A 63 -11.01 23.88 9.18
C PRO A 63 -11.22 25.04 10.16
N THR A 64 -11.08 24.76 11.46
CA THR A 64 -11.25 25.77 12.51
C THR A 64 -10.26 25.55 13.64
N LYS A 65 -9.96 26.62 14.37
CA LYS A 65 -9.18 26.56 15.62
C LYS A 65 -10.05 26.31 16.85
N ARG A 66 -11.39 26.35 16.69
CA ARG A 66 -12.34 26.13 17.78
C ARG A 66 -12.50 24.64 18.03
N GLU A 67 -12.40 24.24 19.30
CA GLU A 67 -12.69 22.86 19.67
C GLU A 67 -14.19 22.57 19.51
N GLY A 68 -14.51 21.41 18.93
CA GLY A 68 -15.89 20.94 18.91
C GLY A 68 -16.08 19.69 18.05
N ARG A 69 -15.96 19.86 16.73
CA ARG A 69 -16.03 18.76 15.77
C ARG A 69 -14.68 18.58 15.09
N PHE A 70 -14.40 17.36 14.67
CA PHE A 70 -13.22 17.05 13.90
C PHE A 70 -13.57 16.07 12.77
N SER A 71 -12.66 15.96 11.80
CA SER A 71 -12.72 14.99 10.72
C SER A 71 -11.42 14.19 10.66
N VAL A 72 -11.50 12.96 10.18
CA VAL A 72 -10.31 12.14 9.89
C VAL A 72 -9.72 12.61 8.57
N THR A 73 -8.43 12.95 8.57
CA THR A 73 -7.74 13.44 7.37
C THR A 73 -7.51 12.30 6.37
N PRO A 74 -7.20 12.57 5.09
CA PRO A 74 -6.80 11.54 4.15
C PRO A 74 -5.58 10.72 4.64
N GLN A 75 -4.64 11.37 5.34
CA GLN A 75 -3.51 10.70 5.98
C GLN A 75 -3.97 9.81 7.15
N GLY A 76 -4.90 10.28 7.98
CA GLY A 76 -5.54 9.48 9.03
C GLY A 76 -6.21 8.22 8.47
N LYS A 77 -6.93 8.32 7.35
CA LYS A 77 -7.55 7.16 6.70
C LYS A 77 -6.53 6.16 6.17
N LYS A 78 -5.42 6.64 5.58
CA LYS A 78 -4.31 5.78 5.15
C LYS A 78 -3.65 5.08 6.33
N ALA A 79 -3.35 5.81 7.41
CA ALA A 79 -2.76 5.25 8.61
C ALA A 79 -3.67 4.20 9.27
N LEU A 80 -4.98 4.46 9.32
CA LEU A 80 -5.99 3.53 9.80
C LEU A 80 -6.00 2.25 8.96
N ALA A 81 -6.06 2.37 7.63
CA ALA A 81 -6.08 1.21 6.73
C ALA A 81 -4.81 0.35 6.89
N SER A 82 -3.63 0.97 6.93
CA SER A 82 -2.37 0.27 7.16
C SER A 82 -2.34 -0.44 8.52
N SER A 83 -2.84 0.21 9.58
CA SER A 83 -2.89 -0.38 10.93
C SER A 83 -3.87 -1.56 11.00
N LEU A 84 -5.05 -1.47 10.38
CA LEU A 84 -6.03 -2.55 10.31
C LEU A 84 -5.52 -3.78 9.54
N ALA A 85 -4.68 -3.57 8.52
CA ALA A 85 -4.10 -4.65 7.74
C ALA A 85 -3.16 -5.54 8.58
N VAL A 86 -2.52 -4.99 9.62
CA VAL A 86 -1.49 -5.69 10.42
C VAL A 86 -1.88 -5.92 11.88
N THR A 87 -3.01 -5.36 12.34
CA THR A 87 -3.40 -5.45 13.75
C THR A 87 -3.64 -6.89 14.22
N THR A 88 -3.38 -7.20 15.48
CA THR A 88 -3.80 -8.47 16.12
C THR A 88 -5.03 -8.29 17.00
N TYR A 89 -5.58 -7.07 17.06
CA TYR A 89 -6.73 -6.76 17.89
C TYR A 89 -7.98 -7.52 17.43
N GLN A 90 -8.75 -8.01 18.41
CA GLN A 90 -10.05 -8.63 18.20
C GLN A 90 -11.08 -7.86 19.03
N PHE A 91 -12.22 -7.54 18.41
CA PHE A 91 -13.34 -6.93 19.11
C PHE A 91 -13.98 -7.95 20.05
N ASP A 92 -14.43 -7.50 21.22
CA ASP A 92 -15.09 -8.34 22.22
C ASP A 92 -16.34 -9.03 21.67
N SER A 93 -16.74 -10.18 22.23
CA SER A 93 -17.52 -11.17 21.48
C SER A 93 -19.06 -10.98 21.42
N SER A 94 -19.58 -9.78 21.13
CA SER A 94 -20.99 -9.66 20.72
C SER A 94 -21.21 -10.25 19.31
N LYS A 95 -22.46 -10.64 18.97
CA LYS A 95 -22.78 -11.25 17.65
C LYS A 95 -22.28 -10.41 16.48
N GLY A 96 -22.39 -9.08 16.55
CA GLY A 96 -21.91 -8.17 15.51
C GLY A 96 -20.39 -8.10 15.43
N GLN A 97 -19.72 -8.06 16.58
CA GLN A 97 -18.25 -8.01 16.65
C GLN A 97 -17.60 -9.30 16.15
N LYS A 98 -18.25 -10.47 16.30
CA LYS A 98 -17.80 -11.73 15.68
C LYS A 98 -17.73 -11.63 14.15
N VAL A 99 -18.76 -11.04 13.53
CA VAL A 99 -18.77 -10.81 12.07
C VAL A 99 -17.65 -9.86 11.66
N LEU A 100 -17.42 -8.78 12.42
CA LEU A 100 -16.32 -7.84 12.15
C LEU A 100 -14.94 -8.50 12.27
N ASN A 101 -14.73 -9.33 13.29
CA ASN A 101 -13.49 -10.09 13.45
C ASN A 101 -13.26 -11.04 12.27
N THR A 102 -14.30 -11.77 11.83
CA THR A 102 -14.21 -12.64 10.65
C THR A 102 -13.92 -11.85 9.38
N LEU A 103 -14.60 -10.71 9.17
CA LEU A 103 -14.33 -9.85 8.02
C LEU A 103 -12.88 -9.37 8.01
N LEU A 104 -12.36 -8.94 9.17
CA LEU A 104 -10.99 -8.48 9.30
C LEU A 104 -9.98 -9.61 9.03
N ALA A 105 -10.27 -10.83 9.47
CA ALA A 105 -9.44 -12.01 9.17
C ALA A 105 -9.42 -12.32 7.66
N CYS A 106 -10.58 -12.34 6.99
CA CYS A 106 -10.65 -12.56 5.55
C CYS A 106 -9.92 -11.46 4.76
N ILE A 107 -10.06 -10.19 5.16
CA ILE A 107 -9.33 -9.08 4.53
C ILE A 107 -7.81 -9.29 4.68
N LYS A 108 -7.34 -9.75 5.85
CA LYS A 108 -5.92 -10.05 6.07
C LYS A 108 -5.41 -11.20 5.22
N GLU A 109 -6.18 -12.29 5.10
CA GLU A 109 -5.85 -13.42 4.22
C GLU A 109 -5.71 -12.95 2.76
N THR A 110 -6.66 -12.17 2.25
CA THR A 110 -6.56 -11.59 0.90
C THR A 110 -5.41 -10.59 0.76
N SER A 111 -5.06 -9.89 1.84
CA SER A 111 -3.91 -8.99 1.88
C SER A 111 -2.59 -9.74 2.06
N GLN A 112 -2.59 -11.04 2.35
CA GLN A 112 -1.38 -11.88 2.35
C GLN A 112 -1.23 -12.62 1.02
N ASP A 113 -2.35 -12.99 0.38
CA ASP A 113 -2.41 -13.68 -0.91
C ASP A 113 -2.41 -12.73 -2.12
N SER A 114 -2.67 -11.44 -1.92
CA SER A 114 -2.48 -10.45 -2.98
C SER A 114 -1.01 -10.38 -3.41
N PRO A 115 -0.69 -10.39 -4.72
CA PRO A 115 0.70 -10.30 -5.21
C PRO A 115 1.42 -9.00 -4.77
N ALA A 116 0.70 -8.04 -4.19
CA ALA A 116 1.26 -6.85 -3.54
C ALA A 116 1.89 -7.12 -2.16
N SER A 117 1.68 -8.29 -1.57
CA SER A 117 2.08 -8.63 -0.19
C SER A 117 2.81 -9.96 -0.05
N LYS A 118 3.06 -10.67 -1.16
CA LYS A 118 4.35 -11.36 -1.27
C LYS A 118 5.38 -10.29 -1.01
N SER A 119 6.08 -10.40 0.11
CA SER A 119 7.30 -9.63 0.39
C SER A 119 7.93 -9.26 -0.94
N GLN A 120 7.93 -7.97 -1.29
CA GLN A 120 8.73 -7.47 -2.40
C GLN A 120 10.14 -7.93 -2.06
N GLN A 121 10.51 -9.10 -2.59
CA GLN A 121 11.77 -9.71 -2.27
C GLN A 121 12.75 -8.69 -2.83
N GLU A 122 13.58 -8.10 -1.97
CA GLU A 122 14.67 -7.23 -2.41
C GLU A 122 15.58 -8.08 -3.30
N MET A 123 15.22 -8.18 -4.57
CA MET A 123 16.00 -8.87 -5.57
C MET A 123 17.21 -7.97 -5.79
N SER A 124 18.38 -8.51 -5.45
CA SER A 124 19.63 -7.80 -5.70
C SER A 124 19.78 -7.56 -7.21
N PHE A 125 20.54 -6.53 -7.58
CA PHE A 125 20.78 -6.24 -9.00
C PHE A 125 21.39 -7.45 -9.75
N ALA A 126 22.28 -8.21 -9.09
CA ALA A 126 22.89 -9.40 -9.67
C ALA A 126 21.87 -10.51 -9.97
N GLU A 127 20.92 -10.75 -9.06
CA GLU A 127 19.83 -11.71 -9.28
C GLU A 127 18.87 -11.24 -10.36
N PHE A 128 18.59 -9.93 -10.41
CA PHE A 128 17.80 -9.33 -11.48
C PHE A 128 18.46 -9.51 -12.84
N GLU A 129 19.75 -9.18 -12.97
CA GLU A 129 20.50 -9.34 -14.22
C GLU A 129 20.46 -10.79 -14.71
N GLN A 130 20.70 -11.76 -13.82
CA GLN A 130 20.67 -13.18 -14.19
C GLN A 130 19.29 -13.63 -14.69
N LYS A 131 18.23 -13.32 -13.93
CA LYS A 131 16.87 -13.72 -14.29
C LYS A 131 16.38 -13.02 -15.55
N PHE A 132 16.67 -11.72 -15.68
CA PHE A 132 16.26 -10.94 -16.84
C PHE A 132 17.01 -11.39 -18.09
N LYS A 133 18.31 -11.69 -17.98
CA LYS A 133 19.11 -12.29 -19.05
C LYS A 133 18.52 -13.61 -19.50
N GLN A 134 18.18 -14.50 -18.57
CA GLN A 134 17.57 -15.80 -18.90
C GLN A 134 16.27 -15.61 -19.68
N LEU A 135 15.37 -14.75 -19.18
CA LEU A 135 14.10 -14.46 -19.84
C LEU A 135 14.29 -13.87 -21.25
N TYR A 136 15.27 -12.97 -21.42
CA TYR A 136 15.62 -12.40 -22.71
C TYR A 136 16.04 -13.47 -23.72
N PHE A 137 16.94 -14.39 -23.34
CA PHE A 137 17.42 -15.45 -24.25
C PHE A 137 16.35 -16.49 -24.57
N GLU A 138 15.48 -16.80 -23.62
CA GLU A 138 14.31 -17.66 -23.86
C GLU A 138 13.35 -17.02 -24.87
N GLU A 139 13.07 -15.72 -24.73
CA GLU A 139 12.24 -14.97 -25.67
C GLU A 139 12.90 -14.87 -27.04
N ARG A 140 14.21 -14.58 -27.10
CA ARG A 140 15.00 -14.56 -28.34
C ARG A 140 14.90 -15.88 -29.09
N LYS A 141 15.15 -17.00 -28.40
CA LYS A 141 15.07 -18.34 -29.00
C LYS A 141 13.66 -18.65 -29.52
N ARG A 142 12.63 -18.24 -28.78
CA ARG A 142 11.23 -18.41 -29.18
C ARG A 142 10.89 -17.63 -30.45
N GLN A 143 11.43 -16.42 -30.59
CA GLN A 143 11.23 -15.56 -31.75
C GLN A 143 12.09 -15.99 -32.96
N GLU A 144 13.31 -16.46 -32.74
CA GLU A 144 14.18 -17.05 -33.77
C GLU A 144 13.50 -18.24 -34.47
N LEU A 145 12.79 -19.09 -33.73
CA LEU A 145 11.98 -20.18 -34.30
C LEU A 145 10.86 -19.71 -35.23
N ARG A 146 10.45 -18.44 -35.13
CA ARG A 146 9.44 -17.79 -35.97
C ARG A 146 10.05 -16.95 -37.11
N GLY A 147 11.38 -16.89 -37.20
CA GLY A 147 12.11 -16.22 -38.28
C GLY A 147 12.23 -14.69 -38.16
N VAL A 148 11.72 -14.08 -37.08
CA VAL A 148 11.81 -12.64 -36.82
C VAL A 148 12.17 -12.43 -35.37
N VAL A 149 13.26 -11.70 -35.10
CA VAL A 149 13.72 -11.36 -33.74
C VAL A 149 13.53 -9.88 -33.51
N ALA A 150 12.55 -9.52 -32.70
CA ALA A 150 12.22 -8.18 -32.27
C ALA A 150 11.75 -8.22 -30.81
N ILE A 151 12.66 -7.95 -29.87
CA ILE A 151 12.35 -8.03 -28.44
C ILE A 151 11.98 -6.63 -27.96
N HIS A 152 10.69 -6.44 -27.69
CA HIS A 152 10.17 -5.19 -27.14
C HIS A 152 10.41 -5.10 -25.63
N SER A 153 10.97 -3.98 -25.18
CA SER A 153 11.26 -3.76 -23.76
C SER A 153 10.00 -3.85 -22.90
N LYS A 154 8.91 -3.19 -23.32
CA LYS A 154 7.63 -3.18 -22.61
C LYS A 154 7.07 -4.58 -22.40
N GLU A 155 7.08 -5.41 -23.43
CA GLU A 155 6.58 -6.79 -23.35
C GLU A 155 7.46 -7.68 -22.48
N LEU A 156 8.79 -7.51 -22.58
CA LEU A 156 9.72 -8.30 -21.78
C LEU A 156 9.66 -7.90 -20.30
N CYS A 157 9.59 -6.60 -20.01
CA CYS A 157 9.39 -6.07 -18.67
C CYS A 157 8.07 -6.53 -18.07
N GLN A 158 6.97 -6.53 -18.85
CA GLN A 158 5.69 -7.06 -18.39
C GLN A 158 5.78 -8.55 -18.06
N LYS A 159 6.35 -9.37 -18.94
CA LYS A 159 6.57 -10.81 -18.68
C LYS A 159 7.43 -11.04 -17.45
N PHE A 160 8.44 -10.19 -17.24
CA PHE A 160 9.30 -10.27 -16.05
C PHE A 160 8.52 -9.93 -14.78
N MET A 161 7.66 -8.91 -14.80
CA MET A 161 6.75 -8.59 -13.69
C MET A 161 5.72 -9.70 -13.44
N ASP A 162 5.21 -10.34 -14.48
CA ASP A 162 4.25 -11.44 -14.31
C ASP A 162 4.91 -12.69 -13.73
N ALA A 163 6.19 -12.92 -14.06
CA ALA A 163 6.97 -14.08 -13.60
C ALA A 163 7.66 -13.87 -12.23
N THR A 164 7.77 -12.63 -11.75
CA THR A 164 8.51 -12.29 -10.52
C THR A 164 7.73 -11.33 -9.62
N SER A 165 8.05 -11.29 -8.34
CA SER A 165 7.39 -10.36 -7.39
C SER A 165 8.15 -9.03 -7.22
N ILE A 166 8.76 -8.53 -8.30
CA ILE A 166 9.49 -7.25 -8.29
C ILE A 166 8.51 -6.06 -8.36
N SER A 167 8.81 -4.95 -7.69
CA SER A 167 8.04 -3.72 -7.84
C SER A 167 8.34 -3.03 -9.18
N GLU A 168 7.36 -2.32 -9.72
CA GLU A 168 7.51 -1.56 -10.98
C GLU A 168 8.66 -0.54 -10.86
N GLU A 169 8.73 0.19 -9.76
CA GLU A 169 9.80 1.16 -9.49
C GLU A 169 11.19 0.51 -9.48
N LYS A 170 11.32 -0.67 -8.86
CA LYS A 170 12.60 -1.39 -8.79
C LYS A 170 12.98 -2.01 -10.13
N LEU A 171 12.01 -2.47 -10.89
CA LEU A 171 12.22 -2.94 -12.26
C LEU A 171 12.73 -1.81 -13.16
N ILE A 172 12.10 -0.63 -13.10
CA ILE A 172 12.54 0.55 -13.88
C ILE A 172 13.97 0.93 -13.49
N GLN A 173 14.26 1.00 -12.18
CA GLN A 173 15.61 1.31 -11.69
C GLN A 173 16.66 0.31 -12.18
N ASN A 174 16.39 -0.99 -12.05
CA ASN A 174 17.34 -2.03 -12.45
C ASN A 174 17.47 -2.10 -13.98
N PHE A 175 16.41 -1.86 -14.73
CA PHE A 175 16.43 -1.84 -16.20
C PHE A 175 17.25 -0.66 -16.73
N GLU A 176 17.10 0.52 -16.15
CA GLU A 176 17.97 1.66 -16.45
C GLU A 176 19.43 1.37 -16.06
N LEU A 177 19.66 0.62 -14.97
CA LEU A 177 20.99 0.16 -14.59
C LEU A 177 21.59 -0.81 -15.63
N LEU A 178 20.80 -1.68 -16.25
CA LEU A 178 21.25 -2.56 -17.34
C LEU A 178 21.68 -1.74 -18.56
N LYS A 179 20.94 -0.68 -18.90
CA LYS A 179 21.32 0.25 -19.98
C LYS A 179 22.60 1.00 -19.63
N SER A 180 22.70 1.58 -18.43
CA SER A 180 23.87 2.36 -18.01
C SER A 180 25.14 1.50 -17.91
N ASN A 181 25.00 0.23 -17.53
CA ASN A 181 26.09 -0.73 -17.46
C ASN A 181 26.46 -1.32 -18.84
N GLY A 182 25.81 -0.88 -19.91
CA GLY A 182 26.06 -1.35 -21.28
C GLY A 182 25.68 -2.81 -21.51
N LYS A 183 24.83 -3.40 -20.66
CA LYS A 183 24.35 -4.79 -20.78
C LYS A 183 23.23 -4.91 -21.81
N ILE A 184 22.51 -3.83 -22.05
CA ILE A 184 21.42 -3.75 -23.03
C ILE A 184 21.60 -2.50 -23.89
N PHE A 185 21.50 -2.66 -25.21
CA PHE A 185 21.22 -1.56 -26.13
C PHE A 185 19.73 -1.47 -26.41
N SER A 186 19.20 -0.24 -26.40
CA SER A 186 17.81 0.05 -26.76
C SER A 186 17.76 0.90 -28.02
N VAL A 187 16.92 0.51 -28.99
CA VAL A 187 16.63 1.26 -30.22
C VAL A 187 15.14 1.57 -30.24
N ILE A 188 14.78 2.83 -30.49
CA ILE A 188 13.38 3.23 -30.62
C ILE A 188 12.99 3.21 -32.10
N GLU A 189 12.02 2.38 -32.45
CA GLU A 189 11.42 2.34 -33.78
C GLU A 189 9.91 2.50 -33.68
N LYS A 190 9.35 3.57 -34.26
CA LYS A 190 7.89 3.84 -34.30
C LYS A 190 7.20 3.68 -32.92
N ASP A 191 7.72 4.37 -31.92
CA ASP A 191 7.25 4.37 -30.53
C ASP A 191 7.39 3.04 -29.77
N ASN A 192 8.06 2.05 -30.36
CA ASN A 192 8.41 0.79 -29.73
C ASN A 192 9.91 0.74 -29.43
N GLU A 193 10.26 0.57 -28.16
CA GLU A 193 11.64 0.36 -27.73
C GLU A 193 11.98 -1.13 -27.90
N LEU A 194 12.90 -1.40 -28.82
CA LEU A 194 13.52 -2.69 -29.01
C LEU A 194 14.79 -2.78 -28.18
N ILE A 195 15.03 -3.93 -27.58
CA ILE A 195 16.22 -4.18 -26.77
C ILE A 195 17.06 -5.31 -27.34
N GLN A 196 18.37 -5.13 -27.27
CA GLN A 196 19.37 -6.13 -27.61
C GLN A 196 20.32 -6.31 -26.43
N TRP A 197 20.45 -7.55 -25.97
CA TRP A 197 21.45 -7.89 -24.96
C TRP A 197 22.86 -7.84 -25.56
N VAL A 198 23.79 -7.21 -24.85
CA VAL A 198 25.20 -7.12 -25.22
C VAL A 198 25.93 -8.30 -24.59
N GLU A 199 26.48 -9.18 -25.43
CA GLU A 199 27.28 -10.33 -25.00
C GLU A 199 28.70 -9.93 -24.62
#